data_AF-A0A3D5Z718-F1
#
_entry.id   AF-A0A3D5Z718-F1
#
_cell.length_a   1.000
_cell.length_b   1.000
_cell.length_c   1.000
_cell.angle_alpha   90.00
_cell.angle_beta   90.00
_cell.angle_gamma   90.00
#
_symmetry.space_group_name_H-M   'P 1'
#
loop_
_entity.id
_entity.type
_entity.pdbx_description
1 polymer ?
#
loop_
_entity_poly.entity_id
_entity_poly.type
_entity_poly.pdbx_seq_one_letter_code
_entity_poly.pdbx_strand_id
1 'polypeptide(L)'
;MENIVYQKEFKVVGISFKDRILNLKQIISNGVEVGALRVYLDKSVLDMKESKLYQLGEFDEQKLGDIRLERIEFEGKEAIRVLVNDYQDNYLEVGFVPDGLVPELSKYLDSNLGITGYITGGNFKNITDDGVVVRSLGYGIRLQVIVYGV
;
A
#
# COMPACT_ATOMS: atom_id res chain seq x y z
N MET A 1 -7.22 28.68 -7.83
CA MET A 1 -6.41 27.48 -8.11
C MET A 1 -5.39 27.39 -7.01
N GLU A 2 -5.37 26.29 -6.26
CA GLU A 2 -4.32 26.07 -5.26
C GLU A 2 -2.98 25.92 -6.02
N ASN A 3 -1.94 26.61 -5.57
CA ASN A 3 -0.65 26.63 -6.26
C ASN A 3 0.09 25.33 -5.95
N ILE A 4 0.24 24.42 -6.90
CA ILE A 4 0.97 23.16 -6.67
C ILE A 4 2.47 23.44 -6.75
N VAL A 5 3.20 23.26 -5.64
CA VAL A 5 4.65 23.50 -5.55
C VAL A 5 5.48 22.23 -5.64
N TYR A 6 4.86 21.07 -5.44
CA TYR A 6 5.48 19.76 -5.61
C TYR A 6 4.42 18.72 -5.97
N GLN A 7 4.73 17.85 -6.93
CA GLN A 7 3.90 16.71 -7.29
C GLN A 7 4.80 15.54 -7.67
N LYS A 8 4.55 14.38 -7.05
CA LYS A 8 5.28 13.15 -7.37
C LYS A 8 4.41 11.92 -7.25
N GLU A 9 4.70 10.97 -8.13
CA GLU A 9 4.14 9.64 -8.10
C GLU A 9 5.27 8.61 -7.94
N PHE A 10 5.07 7.62 -7.08
CA PHE A 10 6.05 6.56 -6.86
C PHE A 10 5.42 5.28 -6.31
N LYS A 11 6.15 4.17 -6.47
CA LYS A 11 5.81 2.89 -5.83
C LYS A 11 6.46 2.83 -4.44
N VAL A 12 5.69 2.35 -3.46
CA VAL A 12 6.19 2.07 -2.11
C VAL A 12 7.13 0.88 -2.15
N VAL A 13 8.27 0.98 -1.47
CA VAL A 13 9.30 -0.07 -1.42
C VAL A 13 9.30 -0.81 -0.09
N GLY A 14 9.86 -2.02 -0.09
CA GLY A 14 9.94 -2.84 1.12
C GLY A 14 8.60 -3.44 1.56
N ILE A 15 7.61 -3.56 0.68
CA ILE A 15 6.32 -4.21 0.98
C ILE A 15 6.51 -5.71 1.27
N SER A 16 7.55 -6.32 0.72
CA SER A 16 7.82 -7.76 0.81
C SER A 16 8.32 -8.25 2.19
N PHE A 17 8.55 -7.36 3.16
CA PHE A 17 8.90 -7.82 4.51
C PHE A 17 7.68 -8.47 5.19
N LYS A 18 7.94 -9.52 5.97
CA LYS A 18 6.91 -10.41 6.54
C LYS A 18 5.77 -9.65 7.23
N ASP A 19 6.10 -8.71 8.10
CA ASP A 19 5.11 -7.97 8.89
C ASP A 19 4.25 -7.03 8.02
N ARG A 20 4.83 -6.50 6.94
CA ARG A 20 4.14 -5.61 5.99
C ARG A 20 3.20 -6.36 5.07
N ILE A 21 3.55 -7.60 4.71
CA ILE A 21 2.64 -8.50 4.00
C ILE A 21 1.41 -8.78 4.86
N LEU A 22 1.58 -8.99 6.17
CA LEU A 22 0.46 -9.20 7.09
C LEU A 22 -0.42 -7.94 7.19
N ASN A 23 0.19 -6.76 7.32
CA ASN A 23 -0.52 -5.48 7.34
C ASN A 23 -1.33 -5.26 6.05
N LEU A 24 -0.74 -5.54 4.89
CA LEU A 24 -1.42 -5.41 3.61
C LEU A 24 -2.61 -6.36 3.49
N LYS A 25 -2.47 -7.60 3.96
CA LYS A 25 -3.59 -8.55 4.02
C LYS A 25 -4.71 -8.05 4.94
N GLN A 26 -4.38 -7.46 6.08
CA GLN A 26 -5.37 -6.88 6.99
C GLN A 26 -6.11 -5.70 6.33
N ILE A 27 -5.40 -4.78 5.68
CA ILE A 27 -5.99 -3.66 4.94
C ILE A 27 -6.96 -4.18 3.86
N ILE A 28 -6.55 -5.19 3.10
CA ILE A 28 -7.39 -5.82 2.08
C ILE A 28 -8.63 -6.43 2.73
N SER A 29 -8.46 -7.20 3.78
CA SER A 29 -9.57 -7.88 4.43
C SER A 29 -10.60 -6.92 4.99
N ASN A 30 -10.15 -5.90 5.73
CA ASN A 30 -11.04 -4.88 6.27
C ASN A 30 -11.70 -4.08 5.15
N GLY A 31 -10.95 -3.71 4.10
CA GLY A 31 -11.47 -3.03 2.92
C GLY A 31 -12.57 -3.84 2.20
N VAL A 32 -12.47 -5.16 2.20
CA VAL A 32 -13.53 -6.04 1.71
C VAL A 32 -14.74 -6.03 2.66
N GLU A 33 -14.52 -6.18 3.97
CA GLU A 33 -15.58 -6.23 4.98
C GLU A 33 -16.43 -4.95 4.97
N VAL A 34 -15.81 -3.78 4.81
CA VAL A 34 -16.51 -2.49 4.68
C VAL A 34 -17.03 -2.20 3.27
N GLY A 35 -16.79 -3.11 2.31
CA GLY A 35 -17.30 -3.02 0.94
C GLY A 35 -16.41 -2.28 -0.06
N ALA A 36 -15.38 -1.56 0.38
CA ALA A 36 -14.48 -0.76 -0.48
C ALA A 36 -13.73 -1.60 -1.53
N LEU A 37 -13.36 -2.84 -1.19
CA LEU A 37 -12.61 -3.75 -2.08
C LEU A 37 -13.44 -4.96 -2.54
N ARG A 38 -14.71 -5.05 -2.12
CA ARG A 38 -15.55 -6.24 -2.32
C ARG A 38 -15.76 -6.60 -3.79
N VAL A 39 -15.78 -5.62 -4.68
CA VAL A 39 -15.95 -5.82 -6.13
C VAL A 39 -14.76 -6.53 -6.78
N TYR A 40 -13.58 -6.44 -6.15
CA TYR A 40 -12.34 -7.05 -6.62
C TYR A 40 -12.07 -8.42 -6.00
N LEU A 41 -12.99 -8.94 -5.17
CA LEU A 41 -12.81 -10.26 -4.57
C LEU A 41 -12.65 -11.34 -5.64
N ASP A 42 -11.64 -12.18 -5.46
CA ASP A 42 -11.51 -13.40 -6.24
C ASP A 42 -12.59 -14.39 -5.84
N LYS A 43 -13.60 -14.53 -6.69
CA LYS A 43 -14.72 -15.46 -6.49
C LYS A 43 -14.29 -16.93 -6.55
N SER A 44 -13.11 -17.24 -7.08
CA SER A 44 -12.57 -18.60 -7.08
C SER A 44 -11.96 -19.02 -5.74
N VAL A 45 -11.69 -18.06 -4.84
CA VAL A 45 -11.07 -18.27 -3.53
C VAL A 45 -12.10 -18.26 -2.38
N LEU A 46 -13.40 -18.26 -2.70
CA LEU A 46 -14.52 -18.14 -1.75
C LEU A 46 -14.61 -19.27 -0.69
N ASP A 47 -13.79 -20.33 -0.78
CA ASP A 47 -13.85 -21.49 0.13
C ASP A 47 -12.84 -21.48 1.30
N MET A 48 -12.03 -20.44 1.49
CA MET A 48 -11.14 -20.37 2.67
C MET A 48 -11.88 -19.83 3.92
N LYS A 49 -12.88 -20.58 4.39
CA LYS A 49 -13.77 -20.25 5.52
C LYS A 49 -13.12 -20.17 6.91
N GLU A 50 -11.81 -20.33 7.04
CA GLU A 50 -11.17 -20.43 8.37
C GLU A 50 -10.28 -19.23 8.76
N SER A 51 -9.98 -18.27 7.87
CA SER A 51 -8.97 -17.23 8.19
C SER A 51 -9.35 -15.76 7.96
N LYS A 52 -10.50 -15.44 7.36
CA LYS A 52 -10.87 -14.05 6.97
C LYS A 52 -9.80 -13.31 6.16
N LEU A 53 -8.88 -14.02 5.50
CA LEU A 53 -7.87 -13.44 4.63
C LEU A 53 -8.43 -13.43 3.21
N TYR A 54 -9.01 -12.29 2.83
CA TYR A 54 -9.59 -12.14 1.49
C TYR A 54 -8.48 -12.00 0.45
N GLN A 55 -8.74 -12.59 -0.71
CA GLN A 55 -7.88 -12.47 -1.88
C GLN A 55 -8.63 -11.67 -2.94
N LEU A 56 -7.94 -10.68 -3.53
CA LEU A 56 -8.45 -9.93 -4.66
C LEU A 56 -8.05 -10.64 -5.95
N GLY A 57 -8.90 -10.58 -6.97
CA GLY A 57 -8.58 -11.04 -8.32
C GLY A 57 -7.63 -10.07 -9.04
N GLU A 58 -7.61 -10.17 -10.37
CA GLU A 58 -6.87 -9.23 -11.20
C GLU A 58 -7.57 -7.87 -11.29
N PHE A 59 -6.82 -6.80 -11.04
CA PHE A 59 -7.25 -5.42 -11.23
C PHE A 59 -6.02 -4.53 -11.47
N ASP A 60 -6.23 -3.39 -12.14
CA ASP A 60 -5.16 -2.43 -12.43
C ASP A 60 -4.75 -1.69 -11.15
N GLU A 61 -5.67 -0.89 -10.61
CA GLU A 61 -5.49 -0.19 -9.34
C GLU A 61 -6.83 0.13 -8.68
N GLN A 62 -6.78 0.29 -7.35
CA GLN A 62 -7.91 0.74 -6.56
C GLN A 62 -7.43 1.72 -5.49
N LYS A 63 -8.15 2.83 -5.33
CA LYS A 63 -7.87 3.83 -4.30
C LYS A 63 -8.01 3.19 -2.90
N LEU A 64 -6.98 3.38 -2.08
CA LEU A 64 -6.93 2.97 -0.68
C LEU A 64 -7.60 4.01 0.23
N GLY A 65 -7.73 3.67 1.52
CA GLY A 65 -8.10 4.61 2.57
C GLY A 65 -7.06 5.73 2.78
N ASP A 66 -7.17 6.42 3.91
CA ASP A 66 -6.25 7.50 4.26
C ASP A 66 -4.79 7.03 4.33
N ILE A 67 -3.85 7.90 3.97
CA ILE A 67 -2.42 7.61 3.91
C ILE A 67 -1.67 8.62 4.76
N ARG A 68 -0.75 8.13 5.59
CA ARG A 68 0.18 8.97 6.34
C ARG A 68 1.62 8.65 5.98
N LEU A 69 2.43 9.69 5.97
CA LEU A 69 3.87 9.60 5.81
C LEU A 69 4.52 10.09 7.10
N GLU A 70 5.46 9.31 7.63
CA GLU A 70 6.13 9.66 8.88
C GLU A 70 7.64 9.53 8.74
N ARG A 71 8.36 10.54 9.21
CA ARG A 71 9.82 10.54 9.26
C ARG A 71 10.27 9.60 10.38
N ILE A 72 11.24 8.75 10.05
CA ILE A 72 11.90 7.85 11.00
C ILE A 72 13.41 7.83 10.74
N GLU A 73 14.15 7.26 11.69
CA GLU A 73 15.52 6.84 11.46
C GLU A 73 15.55 5.31 11.23
N PHE A 74 16.15 4.88 10.12
CA PHE A 74 16.33 3.48 9.77
C PHE A 74 17.78 3.25 9.37
N GLU A 75 18.46 2.35 10.07
CA GLU A 75 19.89 2.03 9.84
C GLU A 75 20.81 3.27 9.81
N GLY A 76 20.55 4.25 10.69
CA GLY A 76 21.35 5.48 10.79
C GLY A 76 21.12 6.49 9.66
N LYS A 77 20.06 6.31 8.87
CA LYS A 77 19.63 7.24 7.81
C LYS A 77 18.20 7.65 8.02
N GLU A 78 17.87 8.87 7.58
CA GLU A 78 16.48 9.29 7.51
C GLU A 78 15.73 8.45 6.48
N ALA A 79 14.55 7.96 6.87
CA ALA A 79 13.62 7.29 6.00
C ALA A 79 12.20 7.82 6.24
N ILE A 80 11.31 7.59 5.28
CA ILE A 80 9.89 7.95 5.42
C ILE A 80 9.09 6.67 5.31
N ARG A 81 8.42 6.28 6.40
CA ARG A 81 7.51 5.14 6.41
C ARG A 81 6.14 5.55 5.85
N VAL A 82 5.53 4.60 5.16
CA VAL A 82 4.19 4.72 4.59
C VAL A 82 3.22 3.94 5.45
N LEU A 83 2.22 4.64 5.96
CA LEU A 83 1.15 4.09 6.77
C LEU A 83 -0.17 4.20 6.01
N VAL A 84 -0.95 3.13 6.00
CA VAL A 84 -2.25 3.08 5.34
C VAL A 84 -3.32 2.82 6.40
N ASN A 85 -4.41 3.57 6.34
CA ASN A 85 -5.59 3.31 7.16
C ASN A 85 -6.21 1.97 6.77
N ASP A 86 -6.43 1.10 7.75
CA ASP A 86 -6.97 -0.24 7.55
C ASP A 86 -8.49 -0.29 7.48
N TYR A 87 -9.16 0.84 7.21
CA TYR A 87 -10.61 1.03 7.21
C TYR A 87 -11.28 0.89 8.60
N GLN A 88 -10.51 0.78 9.68
CA GLN A 88 -10.99 0.71 11.07
C GLN A 88 -10.29 1.72 11.98
N ASP A 89 -9.91 2.87 11.41
CA ASP A 89 -9.19 3.95 12.11
C ASP A 89 -7.80 3.56 12.66
N ASN A 90 -7.23 2.43 12.23
CA ASN A 90 -5.84 2.06 12.53
C ASN A 90 -4.93 2.31 11.33
N TYR A 91 -3.68 2.68 11.58
CA TYR A 91 -2.68 2.94 10.55
C TYR A 91 -1.61 1.87 10.59
N LEU A 92 -1.48 1.12 9.51
CA LEU A 92 -0.53 0.01 9.41
C LEU A 92 0.62 0.36 8.46
N GLU A 93 1.85 0.04 8.88
CA GLU A 93 3.03 0.25 8.06
C GLU A 93 3.06 -0.75 6.91
N VAL A 94 3.11 -0.23 5.68
CA VAL A 94 3.13 -1.07 4.47
C VAL A 94 4.46 -1.02 3.73
N GLY A 95 5.33 -0.05 4.06
CA GLY A 95 6.64 0.08 3.44
C GLY A 95 7.23 1.48 3.59
N PHE A 96 8.08 1.85 2.65
CA PHE A 96 8.82 3.11 2.68
C PHE A 96 8.68 3.88 1.36
N VAL A 97 8.90 5.19 1.45
CA VAL A 97 9.22 6.03 0.30
C VAL A 97 10.60 5.60 -0.24
N PRO A 98 10.81 5.53 -1.58
CA PRO A 98 12.12 5.26 -2.16
C PRO A 98 13.19 6.24 -1.65
N ASP A 99 14.37 5.71 -1.30
CA ASP A 99 15.48 6.48 -0.70
C ASP A 99 15.82 7.76 -1.50
N GLY A 100 15.85 7.67 -2.83
CA GLY A 100 16.14 8.82 -3.70
C GLY A 100 15.10 9.95 -3.67
N LEU A 101 13.90 9.71 -3.12
CA LEU A 101 12.84 10.73 -2.95
C LEU A 101 12.77 11.30 -1.54
N VAL A 102 13.43 10.66 -0.55
CA VAL A 102 13.41 11.11 0.84
C VAL A 102 13.90 12.56 0.99
N PRO A 103 15.07 12.98 0.43
CA PRO A 103 15.56 14.34 0.62
C PRO A 103 14.64 15.44 0.09
N GLU A 104 13.87 15.14 -0.96
CA GLU A 104 12.92 16.08 -1.56
C GLU A 104 11.63 16.13 -0.74
N LEU A 105 11.06 14.96 -0.44
CA LEU A 105 9.78 14.86 0.25
C LEU A 105 9.83 15.30 1.72
N SER A 106 10.96 15.07 2.40
CA SER A 106 11.17 15.48 3.79
C SER A 106 11.03 16.99 4.02
N LYS A 107 11.21 17.81 2.99
CA LYS A 107 11.02 19.27 3.08
C LYS A 107 9.55 19.66 3.24
N TYR A 108 8.64 18.77 2.87
CA TYR A 108 7.22 19.04 2.76
C TYR A 108 6.36 18.22 3.72
N LEU A 109 6.94 17.32 4.53
CA LEU A 109 6.20 16.46 5.47
C LEU A 109 5.33 17.26 6.47
N ASP A 110 5.79 18.43 6.88
CA ASP A 110 5.07 19.32 7.81
C ASP A 110 4.18 20.35 7.09
N SER A 111 4.06 20.25 5.76
CA SER A 111 3.23 21.15 4.93
C SER A 111 1.83 20.56 4.69
N ASN A 112 0.96 21.33 4.03
CA ASN A 112 -0.35 20.84 3.60
C ASN A 112 -0.21 19.86 2.42
N LEU A 113 -0.09 18.57 2.75
CA LEU A 113 0.08 17.46 1.83
C LEU A 113 -1.27 16.85 1.41
N GLY A 114 -1.54 16.81 0.12
CA GLY A 114 -2.54 15.93 -0.46
C GLY A 114 -1.89 14.60 -0.84
N ILE A 115 -2.28 13.51 -0.18
CA ILE A 115 -1.77 12.16 -0.48
C ILE A 115 -2.92 11.29 -0.96
N THR A 116 -2.73 10.62 -2.10
CA THR A 116 -3.64 9.57 -2.57
C THR A 116 -2.86 8.28 -2.75
N GLY A 117 -3.32 7.22 -2.10
CA GLY A 117 -2.74 5.88 -2.23
C GLY A 117 -3.60 4.96 -3.08
N TYR A 118 -2.95 4.07 -3.81
CA TYR A 118 -3.58 3.04 -4.62
C TYR A 118 -2.95 1.70 -4.30
N ILE A 119 -3.77 0.67 -4.08
CA ILE A 119 -3.31 -0.70 -4.17
C ILE A 119 -3.27 -1.06 -5.65
N THR A 120 -2.19 -1.71 -6.08
CA THR A 120 -1.94 -2.06 -7.47
C THR A 120 -1.66 -3.54 -7.60
N GLY A 121 -2.15 -4.16 -8.67
CA GLY A 121 -1.74 -5.51 -9.08
C GLY A 121 -2.59 -6.66 -8.52
N GLY A 122 -2.49 -7.78 -9.26
CA GLY A 122 -3.08 -9.09 -9.00
C GLY A 122 -2.46 -10.19 -9.89
N ASN A 123 -1.20 -10.02 -10.33
CA ASN A 123 -0.60 -10.90 -11.35
C ASN A 123 -0.39 -12.34 -10.85
N PHE A 124 -1.02 -13.30 -11.53
CA PHE A 124 -0.69 -14.72 -11.50
C PHE A 124 0.68 -14.98 -12.18
N LYS A 125 1.59 -15.66 -11.50
CA LYS A 125 2.62 -16.48 -12.18
C LYS A 125 2.58 -17.89 -11.61
N ASN A 126 2.08 -18.83 -12.41
CA ASN A 126 2.14 -20.27 -12.14
C ASN A 126 3.53 -20.82 -12.49
N ILE A 127 4.09 -21.69 -11.63
CA ILE A 127 5.11 -22.67 -12.01
C ILE A 127 4.71 -24.01 -11.38
N THR A 128 4.78 -25.09 -12.18
CA THR A 128 4.26 -26.43 -11.90
C THR A 128 5.34 -27.46 -11.53
N ASP A 129 4.85 -28.59 -11.01
CA ASP A 129 5.37 -29.95 -10.77
C ASP A 129 6.71 -30.23 -10.05
N ASP A 130 7.67 -29.30 -9.95
CA ASP A 130 9.02 -29.61 -9.41
C ASP A 130 9.33 -29.09 -7.98
N GLY A 131 8.35 -28.63 -7.20
CA GLY A 131 8.59 -28.21 -5.81
C GLY A 131 7.55 -27.24 -5.23
N VAL A 132 7.45 -27.21 -3.89
CA VAL A 132 6.51 -26.35 -3.16
C VAL A 132 6.87 -24.87 -3.37
N VAL A 133 5.97 -24.09 -3.98
CA VAL A 133 6.10 -22.63 -4.06
C VAL A 133 4.89 -21.97 -3.39
N VAL A 134 5.16 -21.15 -2.37
CA VAL A 134 4.14 -20.37 -1.65
C VAL A 134 3.45 -19.41 -2.61
N ARG A 135 2.12 -19.56 -2.68
CA ARG A 135 1.16 -18.71 -3.39
C ARG A 135 1.03 -17.35 -2.69
N SER A 136 1.56 -16.27 -3.26
CA SER A 136 1.14 -14.92 -2.88
C SER A 136 0.95 -14.04 -4.11
N LEU A 137 -0.23 -13.44 -4.23
CA LEU A 137 -0.42 -12.32 -5.13
C LEU A 137 0.52 -11.18 -4.70
N GLY A 138 1.29 -10.68 -5.66
CA GLY A 138 2.17 -9.53 -5.46
C GLY A 138 1.36 -8.24 -5.53
N TYR A 139 0.72 -7.86 -4.42
CA TYR A 139 0.13 -6.53 -4.31
C TYR A 139 1.22 -5.49 -4.12
N GLY A 140 1.12 -4.38 -4.84
CA GLY A 140 1.94 -3.19 -4.68
C GLY A 140 1.10 -2.03 -4.14
N ILE A 141 1.79 -0.97 -3.72
CA ILE A 141 1.17 0.31 -3.39
C ILE A 141 1.85 1.41 -4.19
N ARG A 142 1.03 2.26 -4.81
CA ARG A 142 1.44 3.46 -5.53
C ARG A 142 0.90 4.67 -4.78
N LEU A 143 1.73 5.68 -4.57
CA LEU A 143 1.31 6.95 -3.98
C LEU A 143 1.43 8.07 -4.99
N GLN A 144 0.43 8.95 -4.99
CA GLN A 144 0.50 10.28 -5.58
C GLN A 144 0.52 11.29 -4.44
N VAL A 145 1.57 12.11 -4.39
CA VAL A 145 1.76 13.16 -3.38
C VAL A 145 1.74 14.52 -4.07
N ILE A 146 0.94 15.44 -3.54
CA ILE A 146 0.79 16.81 -4.00
C ILE A 146 1.00 17.74 -2.80
N VAL A 147 1.80 18.78 -2.98
CA VAL A 147 1.98 19.85 -1.98
C VAL A 147 1.42 21.13 -2.56
N TYR A 148 0.56 21.77 -1.77
CA TYR A 148 0.01 23.08 -2.11
C TYR A 148 0.85 24.17 -1.42
N GLY A 149 1.25 25.16 -2.20
CA GLY A 149 1.85 26.39 -1.71
C GLY A 149 0.81 27.22 -0.96
N VAL A 150 1.29 27.90 0.08
CA VAL A 150 0.51 28.88 0.87
C VAL A 150 0.45 30.20 0.11
#